data_AF-A0A397TZJ6-F1
#
_entry.id   AF-A0A397TZJ6-F1
#
_cell.length_a   1.000
_cell.length_b   1.000
_cell.length_c   1.000
_cell.angle_alpha   90.00
_cell.angle_beta   90.00
_cell.angle_gamma   90.00
#
_symmetry.space_group_name_H-M   'P 1'
#
loop_
_entity.id
_entity.type
_entity.pdbx_description
1 polymer ?
#
loop_
_entity_poly.entity_id
_entity_poly.type
_entity_poly.pdbx_seq_one_letter_code
_entity_poly.pdbx_strand_id
1 'polypeptide(L)'
;MDQCEEDETEKYNEVGFPLRAGWALKGNQKLGNRGSGTRIKKNIKTMLERFFLSGNRRDQEKMDAQAMHKELLKYAETGDIEKKDIPQILTIRNWISSYSSALKQK
;
A
#
# COMPACT_ATOMS: atom_id res chain seq x y z
N MET A 1 41.11 -0.95 -63.18
CA MET A 1 42.02 -1.12 -62.03
C MET A 1 41.64 -0.04 -61.04
N ASP A 2 40.96 -0.29 -59.94
CA ASP A 2 40.44 -1.52 -59.35
C ASP A 2 39.27 -1.15 -58.44
N GLN A 3 38.38 -2.13 -58.25
CA GLN A 3 37.20 -2.09 -57.39
C GLN A 3 37.57 -1.97 -55.91
N CYS A 4 36.76 -1.29 -55.11
CA CYS A 4 36.52 -1.63 -53.71
C CYS A 4 35.05 -1.34 -53.38
N GLU A 5 34.20 -2.36 -53.56
CA GLU A 5 33.06 -2.58 -52.67
C GLU A 5 33.63 -2.83 -51.26
N GLU A 6 32.97 -2.33 -50.22
CA GLU A 6 32.74 -3.16 -49.02
C GLU A 6 31.64 -2.54 -48.15
N ASP A 7 30.65 -3.40 -47.96
CA ASP A 7 29.55 -3.44 -47.03
C ASP A 7 29.99 -3.28 -45.56
N GLU A 8 29.40 -2.33 -44.83
CA GLU A 8 29.24 -2.46 -43.37
C GLU A 8 27.91 -1.84 -42.96
N THR A 9 26.80 -2.48 -43.37
CA THR A 9 25.46 -2.14 -42.83
C THR A 9 24.89 -3.19 -41.88
N GLU A 10 25.73 -4.01 -41.25
CA GLU A 10 25.31 -4.87 -40.14
C GLU A 10 26.36 -4.92 -39.02
N LYS A 11 26.29 -4.00 -38.05
CA LYS A 11 26.95 -4.28 -36.76
C LYS A 11 26.43 -3.53 -35.55
N TYR A 12 25.13 -3.34 -35.40
CA TYR A 12 24.58 -3.04 -34.06
C TYR A 12 23.27 -3.78 -33.85
N ASN A 13 23.39 -5.11 -33.75
CA ASN A 13 22.45 -5.93 -32.99
C ASN A 13 22.46 -5.43 -31.54
N GLU A 14 21.64 -4.41 -31.29
CA GLU A 14 20.52 -4.50 -30.36
C GLU A 14 20.74 -5.41 -29.15
N VAL A 15 21.82 -5.19 -28.38
CA VAL A 15 21.77 -5.42 -26.93
C VAL A 15 21.02 -4.25 -26.29
N GLY A 16 19.91 -3.87 -26.93
CA GLY A 16 18.90 -2.99 -26.40
C GLY A 16 18.16 -3.77 -25.34
N PHE A 17 17.86 -3.08 -24.25
CA PHE A 17 17.05 -3.57 -23.14
C PHE A 17 15.96 -4.56 -23.64
N PRO A 18 15.75 -5.73 -23.00
CA PRO A 18 14.84 -6.79 -23.49
C PRO A 18 13.36 -6.39 -23.50
N LEU A 19 13.06 -5.11 -23.29
CA LEU A 19 11.73 -4.55 -23.23
C LEU A 19 11.46 -3.84 -24.56
N ARG A 20 10.35 -4.22 -25.20
CA ARG A 20 9.86 -3.52 -26.40
C ARG A 20 9.79 -2.01 -26.15
N ALA A 21 10.23 -1.23 -27.15
CA ALA A 21 10.10 0.22 -27.13
C ALA A 21 8.68 0.61 -26.71
N GLY A 22 8.57 1.35 -25.60
CA GLY A 22 7.28 1.77 -25.05
C GLY A 22 6.85 1.13 -23.72
N TRP A 23 7.63 0.24 -23.12
CA TRP A 23 7.29 -0.34 -21.81
C TRP A 23 7.22 0.70 -20.67
N ALA A 24 8.02 1.76 -20.75
CA ALA A 24 8.03 2.87 -19.80
C ALA A 24 7.23 4.10 -20.27
N LEU A 25 6.50 4.01 -21.40
CA LEU A 25 5.66 5.12 -21.84
C LEU A 25 4.47 5.28 -20.90
N LYS A 26 4.22 6.51 -20.46
CA LYS A 26 3.08 6.86 -19.59
C LYS A 26 1.73 6.39 -20.17
N GLY A 27 1.58 6.40 -21.50
CA GLY A 27 0.38 5.89 -22.18
C GLY A 27 0.19 4.37 -22.08
N ASN A 28 1.27 3.61 -21.88
CA ASN A 28 1.25 2.15 -21.76
C ASN A 28 1.27 1.68 -20.28
N GLN A 29 1.26 2.63 -19.33
CA GLN A 29 1.23 2.33 -17.91
C GLN A 29 -0.12 1.71 -17.53
N LYS A 30 -0.12 0.40 -17.27
CA LYS A 30 -1.24 -0.28 -16.61
C LYS A 30 -1.21 0.05 -15.13
N LEU A 31 -1.87 1.13 -14.72
CA LEU A 31 -2.17 1.34 -13.32
C LEU A 31 -3.17 0.26 -12.91
N GLY A 32 -2.70 -0.82 -12.29
CA GLY A 32 -3.60 -1.74 -11.59
C GLY A 32 -4.45 -0.93 -10.60
N ASN A 33 -5.64 -1.41 -10.24
CA ASN A 33 -6.62 -0.73 -9.37
C ASN A 33 -6.11 -0.51 -7.93
N ARG A 34 -4.96 0.15 -7.77
CA ARG A 34 -4.34 0.55 -6.52
C ARG A 34 -5.27 1.58 -5.88
N GLY A 35 -6.10 1.09 -4.97
CA GLY A 35 -7.10 1.90 -4.26
C GLY A 35 -8.55 1.45 -4.43
N SER A 36 -8.84 0.39 -5.19
CA SER A 36 -10.22 -0.16 -5.25
C SER A 36 -10.58 -1.07 -4.06
N GLY A 37 -9.67 -1.27 -3.11
CA GLY A 37 -9.98 -1.92 -1.85
C GLY A 37 -10.91 -1.05 -1.01
N THR A 38 -11.88 -1.66 -0.32
CA THR A 38 -12.81 -0.96 0.56
C THR A 38 -12.03 -0.11 1.57
N ARG A 39 -12.18 1.20 1.45
CA ARG A 39 -11.47 2.16 2.28
C ARG A 39 -12.01 2.10 3.70
N ILE A 40 -11.14 2.05 4.71
CA ILE A 40 -11.55 2.16 6.11
C ILE A 40 -12.34 3.45 6.29
N LYS A 41 -13.57 3.35 6.85
CA LYS A 41 -14.41 4.52 7.11
C LYS A 41 -13.71 5.51 8.06
N LYS A 42 -14.03 6.79 7.92
CA LYS A 42 -13.39 7.87 8.69
C LYS A 42 -13.58 7.71 10.20
N ASN A 43 -14.78 7.36 10.65
CA ASN A 43 -15.09 7.12 12.07
C ASN A 43 -14.22 5.98 12.65
N ILE A 44 -14.10 4.87 11.95
CA ILE A 44 -13.27 3.74 12.39
C ILE A 44 -11.80 4.14 12.44
N LYS A 45 -11.32 4.90 11.44
CA LYS A 45 -9.97 5.43 11.46
C LYS A 45 -9.71 6.30 12.70
N THR A 46 -10.64 7.19 13.05
CA THR A 46 -10.50 8.02 14.26
C THR A 46 -10.49 7.19 15.55
N MET A 47 -11.22 6.07 15.60
CA MET A 47 -11.19 5.16 16.76
C MET A 47 -9.85 4.42 16.84
N LEU A 48 -9.34 3.92 15.71
CA LEU A 48 -8.02 3.29 15.64
C LEU A 48 -6.91 4.25 16.09
N GLU A 49 -6.98 5.53 15.70
CA GLU A 49 -6.04 6.56 16.16
C GLU A 49 -6.10 6.72 17.69
N ARG A 50 -7.30 6.80 18.27
CA ARG A 50 -7.47 6.90 19.73
C ARG A 50 -6.89 5.71 20.49
N PHE A 51 -7.18 4.49 20.03
CA PHE A 51 -6.65 3.25 20.60
C PHE A 51 -5.13 3.15 20.48
N PHE A 52 -4.57 3.60 19.35
CA PHE A 52 -3.13 3.60 19.16
C PHE A 52 -2.46 4.60 20.11
N LEU A 53 -3.00 5.82 20.21
CA LEU A 53 -2.43 6.89 21.03
C LEU A 53 -2.57 6.63 22.54
N SER A 54 -3.63 5.94 22.99
CA SER A 54 -3.76 5.55 24.40
C SER A 54 -2.62 4.64 24.85
N GLY A 55 -2.14 3.78 23.95
CA GLY A 55 -1.03 2.87 24.20
C GLY A 55 0.36 3.48 24.21
N ASN A 56 0.52 4.75 23.82
CA ASN A 56 1.83 5.40 23.80
C ASN A 56 2.30 5.90 25.18
N ARG A 57 1.43 5.90 26.19
CA ARG A 57 1.75 6.35 27.55
C ARG A 57 2.39 5.25 28.41
N ARG A 58 1.98 3.99 28.20
CA ARG A 58 2.47 2.81 28.91
C ARG A 58 2.46 1.62 27.96
N ASP A 59 3.55 0.86 27.90
CA ASP A 59 3.65 -0.32 27.02
C ASP A 59 2.55 -1.36 27.31
N GLN A 60 2.08 -1.45 28.55
CA GLN A 60 0.97 -2.33 28.93
C GLN A 60 -0.41 -1.91 28.39
N GLU A 61 -0.55 -0.64 27.98
CA GLU A 61 -1.78 -0.10 27.38
C GLU A 61 -1.74 -0.17 25.85
N LYS A 62 -0.61 -0.62 25.29
CA LYS A 62 -0.44 -0.74 23.84
C LYS A 62 -1.35 -1.83 23.29
N MET A 63 -2.35 -1.40 22.54
CA MET A 63 -3.25 -2.32 21.85
C MET A 63 -2.57 -2.88 20.60
N ASP A 64 -2.50 -4.20 20.52
CA ASP A 64 -2.17 -4.87 19.29
C ASP A 64 -3.38 -4.90 18.33
N ALA A 65 -3.18 -5.39 17.11
CA ALA A 65 -4.24 -5.44 16.11
C ALA A 65 -5.44 -6.31 16.54
N GLN A 66 -5.22 -7.33 17.38
CA GLN A 66 -6.29 -8.19 17.88
C GLN A 66 -7.13 -7.48 18.95
N ALA A 67 -6.47 -6.78 19.88
CA ALA A 67 -7.11 -5.98 20.91
C ALA A 67 -7.94 -4.85 20.29
N MET A 68 -7.38 -4.10 19.32
CA MET A 68 -8.14 -3.07 18.60
C MET A 68 -9.37 -3.64 17.88
N HIS A 69 -9.24 -4.82 17.28
CA HIS A 69 -10.37 -5.49 16.63
C HIS A 69 -11.46 -5.90 17.64
N LYS A 70 -11.06 -6.44 18.80
CA LYS A 70 -12.00 -6.77 19.89
C LYS A 70 -12.71 -5.54 20.43
N GLU A 71 -12.00 -4.43 20.60
CA GLU A 71 -12.62 -3.17 21.02
C GLU A 71 -13.64 -2.71 19.98
N LEU A 72 -13.31 -2.70 18.68
CA LEU A 72 -14.28 -2.37 17.64
C LEU A 72 -15.52 -3.29 17.65
N LEU A 73 -15.37 -4.57 17.97
CA LEU A 73 -16.52 -5.47 18.13
C LEU A 73 -17.45 -5.02 19.28
N LYS A 74 -16.91 -4.58 20.42
CA LYS A 74 -17.73 -4.03 21.51
C LYS A 74 -18.56 -2.82 21.07
N TYR A 75 -17.97 -1.93 20.26
CA TYR A 75 -18.69 -0.78 19.70
C TYR A 75 -19.76 -1.19 18.67
N ALA A 76 -19.59 -2.32 17.99
CA ALA A 76 -20.64 -2.86 17.13
C ALA A 76 -21.76 -3.52 17.93
N GLU A 77 -21.46 -4.12 19.08
CA GLU A 77 -22.45 -4.66 20.00
C GLU A 77 -23.31 -3.56 20.64
N THR A 78 -22.73 -2.41 20.97
CA THR A 78 -23.48 -1.23 21.45
C THR A 78 -24.25 -0.50 20.34
N GLY A 79 -24.01 -0.83 19.07
CA GLY A 79 -24.66 -0.20 17.92
C GLY A 79 -24.02 1.11 17.46
N ASP A 80 -22.86 1.47 17.99
CA ASP A 80 -22.13 2.70 17.62
C ASP A 80 -21.52 2.60 16.20
N ILE A 81 -21.19 1.38 15.75
CA ILE A 81 -20.66 1.11 14.41
C ILE A 81 -21.30 -0.12 13.77
N GLU A 82 -21.36 -0.15 12.44
CA GLU A 82 -21.89 -1.31 11.72
C GLU A 82 -20.83 -2.43 11.67
N LYS A 83 -21.22 -3.67 11.98
CA LYS A 83 -20.30 -4.84 11.95
C LYS A 83 -19.60 -5.03 10.61
N LYS A 84 -20.28 -4.69 9.50
CA LYS A 84 -19.72 -4.78 8.13
C LYS A 84 -18.56 -3.82 7.88
N ASP A 85 -18.45 -2.76 8.68
CA ASP A 85 -17.41 -1.75 8.54
C ASP A 85 -16.13 -2.11 9.30
N ILE A 86 -16.22 -3.09 10.21
CA ILE A 86 -15.08 -3.50 11.02
C ILE A 86 -13.99 -4.06 10.08
N PRO A 87 -12.80 -3.43 10.04
CA PRO A 87 -11.71 -3.92 9.22
C PRO A 87 -11.16 -5.21 9.80
N GLN A 88 -10.71 -6.11 8.92
CA GLN A 88 -10.02 -7.32 9.33
C GLN A 88 -8.75 -7.01 10.13
N ILE A 89 -8.34 -7.94 10.99
CA ILE A 89 -7.13 -7.82 11.83
C ILE A 89 -5.88 -7.53 10.98
N LEU A 90 -5.74 -8.15 9.81
CA LEU A 90 -4.62 -7.89 8.90
C LEU A 90 -4.59 -6.45 8.40
N THR A 91 -5.76 -5.90 8.07
CA THR A 91 -5.93 -4.50 7.65
C THR A 91 -5.54 -3.54 8.79
N ILE A 92 -5.95 -3.85 10.03
CA ILE A 92 -5.56 -3.07 11.21
C ILE A 92 -4.04 -3.13 11.40
N ARG A 93 -3.42 -4.31 11.31
CA ARG A 93 -1.96 -4.47 11.42
C ARG A 93 -1.21 -3.63 10.39
N ASN A 94 -1.62 -3.70 9.12
CA ASN A 94 -1.01 -2.92 8.05
C ASN A 94 -1.20 -1.40 8.26
N TRP A 95 -2.37 -1.01 8.76
CA TRP A 95 -2.66 0.36 9.14
C TRP A 95 -1.76 0.85 10.29
N ILE A 96 -1.57 0.06 11.35
CA ILE A 96 -0.66 0.38 12.47
C ILE A 96 0.76 0.61 11.96
N SER A 97 1.29 -0.29 11.12
CA SER A 97 2.65 -0.15 10.57
C SER A 97 2.81 1.12 9.75
N SER A 98 1.81 1.44 8.93
CA SER A 98 1.80 2.65 8.10
C SER A 98 1.71 3.91 8.97
N TYR A 99 0.80 3.91 9.96
CA TYR A 99 0.57 5.03 10.87
C TYR A 99 1.80 5.31 11.75
N SER A 100 2.40 4.26 12.32
CA SER A 100 3.64 4.35 13.09
C SER A 100 4.79 4.91 12.26
N SER A 101 4.93 4.47 11.01
CA SER A 101 5.97 4.99 10.10
C SER A 101 5.75 6.47 9.79
N ALA A 102 4.50 6.89 9.55
CA ALA A 102 4.15 8.28 9.30
C ALA A 102 4.41 9.21 10.51
N LEU A 103 4.27 8.70 11.74
CA LEU A 103 4.59 9.45 12.96
C LEU A 103 6.09 9.71 13.12
N LYS A 104 6.96 8.80 12.67
CA LYS A 104 8.42 8.97 12.75
C LYS A 104 8.99 9.97 11.73
N GLN A 105 8.22 10.29 10.70
CA GLN A 105 8.61 11.21 9.62
C GLN A 105 8.18 12.66 9.89
N LYS A 106 7.52 12.91 11.02
CA LYS A 106 7.13 14.24 11.50
C LYS A 106 7.97 14.63 12.70
#